data_AF-A0A2V2YU90-F1
#
_entry.id   AF-A0A2V2YU90-F1
#
_cell.length_a   1.000
_cell.length_b   1.000
_cell.length_c   1.000
_cell.angle_alpha   90.00
_cell.angle_beta   90.00
_cell.angle_gamma   90.00
#
_symmetry.space_group_name_H-M   'P 1'
#
loop_
_entity.id
_entity.type
_entity.pdbx_description
1 polymer ?
#
loop_
_entity_poly.entity_id
_entity_poly.type
_entity_poly.pdbx_seq_one_letter_code
_entity_poly.pdbx_strand_id
1 'polypeptide(L)'
;MNTGHDGSMSTGHANSARDMLSRLETMALGAAALPLPVIRQQIASGIDIIVHLARLRDRTRRMTEICEVIGMKDGEVELSPLYQFVERGEQAGKVIGGLEPTGRSLLRDHKWRMAGMGTLPDSDSVQGGADETDGICYR
;
A
#
# COMPACT_ATOMS: atom_id res chain seq x y z
N MET A 1 1.18 0.81 -17.21
CA MET A 1 -0.11 0.72 -17.95
C MET A 1 0.06 1.31 -19.35
N ASN A 2 -0.38 0.61 -20.41
CA ASN A 2 -0.14 0.98 -21.82
C ASN A 2 -1.45 1.26 -22.61
N THR A 3 -2.55 1.64 -21.94
CA THR A 3 -3.90 1.72 -22.57
C THR A 3 -4.79 2.90 -22.09
N GLY A 4 -4.23 3.97 -21.53
CA GLY A 4 -4.94 5.25 -21.42
C GLY A 4 -6.13 5.34 -20.44
N HIS A 5 -6.09 4.63 -19.31
CA HIS A 5 -6.89 4.99 -18.13
C HIS A 5 -5.97 5.58 -17.06
N ASP A 6 -6.26 6.79 -16.59
CA ASP A 6 -5.42 7.58 -15.67
C ASP A 6 -5.38 7.06 -14.22
N GLY A 7 -5.84 5.83 -13.99
CA GLY A 7 -5.80 5.18 -12.69
C GLY A 7 -6.97 4.21 -12.54
N SER A 8 -6.73 3.15 -11.79
CA SER A 8 -7.75 2.20 -11.35
C SER A 8 -7.56 1.97 -9.87
N MET A 9 -8.67 1.96 -9.12
CA MET A 9 -8.69 1.56 -7.72
C MET A 9 -9.51 0.28 -7.60
N SER A 10 -9.02 -0.65 -6.79
CA SER A 10 -9.74 -1.89 -6.49
C SER A 10 -9.50 -2.27 -5.04
N THR A 11 -10.47 -2.95 -4.46
CA THR A 11 -10.40 -3.43 -3.07
C THR A 11 -10.34 -4.95 -3.05
N GLY A 12 -9.47 -5.50 -2.22
CA GLY A 12 -9.34 -6.94 -2.01
C GLY A 12 -9.26 -7.27 -0.53
N HIS A 13 -9.64 -8.50 -0.17
CA HIS A 13 -9.49 -8.99 1.19
C HIS A 13 -8.13 -9.65 1.33
N ALA A 14 -7.28 -9.10 2.20
CA ALA A 14 -6.01 -9.70 2.57
C ALA A 14 -5.58 -9.39 3.99
N ASN A 15 -4.62 -10.17 4.49
CA ASN A 15 -4.04 -10.02 5.82
C ASN A 15 -2.80 -9.11 5.81
N SER A 16 -2.25 -8.80 4.63
CA SER A 16 -1.16 -7.85 4.42
C SER A 16 -1.08 -7.42 2.95
N ALA A 17 -0.28 -6.40 2.65
CA ALA A 17 0.01 -6.02 1.27
C ALA A 17 0.64 -7.18 0.46
N ARG A 18 1.55 -7.95 1.08
CA ARG A 18 2.17 -9.13 0.45
C ARG A 18 1.18 -10.26 0.19
N ASP A 19 0.30 -10.54 1.16
CA ASP A 19 -0.75 -11.55 1.01
C ASP A 19 -1.74 -11.19 -0.12
N MET A 20 -1.99 -9.90 -0.33
CA MET A 20 -2.79 -9.44 -1.48
C MET A 20 -2.13 -9.79 -2.81
N LEU A 21 -0.80 -9.64 -2.93
CA LEU A 21 -0.06 -10.05 -4.14
C LEU A 21 -0.18 -11.55 -4.40
N SER A 22 0.01 -12.40 -3.38
CA SER A 22 -0.17 -13.85 -3.50
C SER A 22 -1.58 -14.24 -3.96
N ARG A 23 -2.62 -13.53 -3.48
CA ARG A 23 -4.00 -13.74 -3.96
C ARG A 23 -4.17 -13.32 -5.41
N LEU A 24 -3.63 -12.17 -5.82
CA LEU A 24 -3.68 -11.75 -7.23
C LEU A 24 -2.98 -12.73 -8.16
N GLU A 25 -1.83 -13.26 -7.75
CA GLU A 25 -1.12 -14.32 -8.48
C GLU A 25 -2.02 -15.56 -8.65
N THR A 26 -2.63 -16.02 -7.55
CA THR A 26 -3.51 -17.19 -7.56
C THR A 26 -4.75 -16.97 -8.45
N MET A 27 -5.38 -15.79 -8.35
CA MET A 27 -6.53 -15.43 -9.18
C MET A 27 -6.17 -15.36 -10.66
N ALA A 28 -5.02 -14.78 -11.00
CA ALA A 28 -4.56 -14.67 -12.39
C ALA A 28 -4.21 -16.03 -12.99
N LEU A 29 -3.56 -16.92 -12.22
CA LEU A 29 -3.29 -18.30 -12.62
C LEU A 29 -4.57 -19.08 -12.92
N GLY A 30 -5.65 -18.84 -12.15
CA GLY A 30 -6.96 -19.46 -12.39
C GLY A 30 -7.69 -18.89 -13.61
N ALA A 31 -7.43 -17.63 -13.96
CA ALA A 31 -8.11 -16.94 -15.06
C ALA A 31 -7.42 -17.12 -16.43
N ALA A 32 -6.09 -17.31 -16.45
CA ALA A 32 -5.32 -17.43 -17.68
C ALA A 32 -4.13 -18.39 -17.51
N ALA A 33 -3.86 -19.19 -18.54
CA ALA A 33 -2.70 -20.09 -18.59
C ALA A 33 -1.41 -19.32 -18.96
N LEU A 34 -1.03 -18.34 -18.12
CA LEU A 34 0.20 -17.56 -18.28
C LEU A 34 1.29 -18.08 -17.34
N PRO A 35 2.58 -18.02 -17.75
CA PRO A 35 3.69 -18.31 -16.84
C PRO A 35 3.68 -17.36 -15.64
N LEU A 36 3.99 -17.89 -14.45
CA LEU A 36 4.01 -17.10 -13.20
C LEU A 36 4.88 -15.83 -13.26
N PRO A 37 6.08 -15.82 -13.89
CA PRO A 37 6.87 -14.59 -14.03
C PRO A 37 6.14 -13.49 -14.81
N VAL A 38 5.33 -13.86 -15.81
CA VAL A 38 4.57 -12.89 -16.62
C VAL A 38 3.44 -12.28 -15.78
N ILE A 39 2.74 -13.09 -15.00
CA ILE A 39 1.69 -12.62 -14.08
C ILE A 39 2.28 -11.64 -13.07
N ARG A 40 3.40 -11.99 -12.44
CA ARG A 40 4.10 -11.12 -11.48
C ARG A 40 4.55 -9.81 -12.11
N GLN A 41 5.06 -9.87 -13.34
CA GLN A 41 5.45 -8.68 -14.08
C GLN A 41 4.24 -7.78 -14.41
N GLN A 42 3.09 -8.36 -14.74
CA GLN A 42 1.85 -7.61 -14.94
C GLN A 42 1.37 -6.96 -13.64
N ILE A 43 1.40 -7.68 -12.52
CA ILE A 43 1.05 -7.14 -11.20
C ILE A 43 1.99 -5.98 -10.84
N ALA A 44 3.31 -6.16 -10.95
CA ALA A 44 4.32 -5.15 -10.63
C ALA A 44 4.30 -3.91 -11.56
N SER A 45 3.70 -4.02 -12.75
CA SER A 45 3.52 -2.93 -13.71
C SER A 45 2.15 -2.27 -13.62
N GLY A 46 1.15 -3.01 -13.13
CA GLY A 46 -0.24 -2.58 -13.00
C GLY A 46 -0.57 -1.91 -11.68
N ILE A 47 0.15 -2.22 -10.60
CA ILE A 47 -0.09 -1.69 -9.26
C ILE A 47 1.07 -0.78 -8.87
N ASP A 48 0.73 0.42 -8.39
CA ASP A 48 1.72 1.39 -7.89
C ASP A 48 1.75 1.41 -6.36
N ILE A 49 0.57 1.50 -5.72
CA ILE A 49 0.41 1.62 -4.27
C ILE A 49 -0.58 0.57 -3.76
N ILE A 50 -0.28 -0.02 -2.61
CA ILE A 50 -1.17 -0.88 -1.84
C ILE A 50 -1.39 -0.24 -0.48
N VAL A 51 -2.65 0.04 -0.16
CA VAL A 51 -3.08 0.52 1.17
C VAL A 51 -3.75 -0.63 1.90
N HIS A 52 -3.19 -1.04 3.04
CA HIS A 52 -3.72 -2.14 3.82
C HIS A 52 -4.45 -1.64 5.08
N LEU A 53 -5.73 -2.01 5.17
CA LEU A 53 -6.59 -1.74 6.31
C LEU A 53 -6.79 -3.05 7.10
N ALA A 54 -6.55 -3.02 8.41
CA ALA A 54 -6.80 -4.17 9.27
C ALA A 54 -7.73 -3.80 10.42
N ARG A 55 -8.42 -4.81 10.96
CA ARG A 55 -9.17 -4.67 12.21
C ARG A 55 -8.22 -4.97 13.38
N LEU A 56 -8.02 -3.99 14.25
CA LEU A 56 -7.21 -4.15 15.46
C LEU A 56 -7.99 -4.90 16.55
N ARG A 57 -7.29 -5.26 17.63
CA ARG A 57 -7.87 -6.02 18.76
C ARG A 57 -9.00 -5.30 19.49
N ASP A 58 -9.02 -3.96 19.44
CA ASP A 58 -10.11 -3.11 19.95
C ASP A 58 -11.32 -3.04 18.99
N ARG A 59 -11.32 -3.87 17.93
CA ARG A 59 -12.30 -3.94 16.84
C ARG A 59 -12.35 -2.69 15.96
N THR A 60 -11.48 -1.71 16.13
CA THR A 60 -11.39 -0.56 15.22
C THR A 60 -10.73 -1.00 13.90
N ARG A 61 -11.17 -0.40 12.79
CA ARG A 61 -10.48 -0.54 11.49
C ARG A 61 -9.47 0.60 11.39
N ARG A 62 -8.21 0.27 11.18
CA ARG A 62 -7.15 1.27 10.97
C ARG A 62 -6.31 0.93 9.76
N MET A 63 -5.74 1.95 9.15
CA MET A 63 -4.69 1.79 8.16
C MET A 63 -3.44 1.29 8.85
N THR A 64 -2.96 0.13 8.41
CA THR A 64 -1.83 -0.56 9.04
C THR A 64 -0.54 -0.43 8.24
N GLU A 65 -0.66 -0.29 6.92
CA GLU A 65 0.49 -0.21 6.04
C GLU A 65 0.11 0.51 4.74
N ILE A 66 1.02 1.35 4.24
CA ILE A 66 1.01 1.84 2.86
C ILE A 66 2.30 1.38 2.21
N CYS A 67 2.19 0.57 1.17
CA CYS A 67 3.32 0.03 0.42
C CYS A 67 3.32 0.54 -1.01
N GLU A 68 4.49 0.92 -1.49
CA GLU A 68 4.77 1.10 -2.90
C GLU A 68 5.21 -0.22 -3.53
N VAL A 69 4.73 -0.51 -4.74
CA VAL A 69 5.23 -1.62 -5.56
C VAL A 69 6.37 -1.10 -6.43
N ILE A 70 7.61 -1.44 -6.06
CA ILE A 70 8.80 -0.84 -6.70
C ILE A 70 9.29 -1.62 -7.92
N GLY A 71 8.82 -2.87 -8.09
CA GLY A 71 9.10 -3.68 -9.27
C GLY A 71 9.21 -5.16 -8.93
N MET A 72 10.17 -5.83 -9.56
CA MET A 72 10.49 -7.22 -9.26
C MET A 72 11.97 -7.39 -8.93
N LYS A 73 12.24 -8.28 -7.98
CA LYS A 73 13.59 -8.70 -7.60
C LYS A 73 13.59 -10.20 -7.35
N ASP A 74 14.58 -10.89 -7.91
CA ASP A 74 14.73 -12.36 -7.78
C ASP A 74 13.46 -13.16 -8.15
N GLY A 75 12.68 -12.65 -9.11
CA GLY A 75 11.45 -13.29 -9.58
C GLY A 75 10.21 -13.04 -8.71
N GLU A 76 10.32 -12.21 -7.67
CA GLU A 76 9.24 -11.84 -6.76
C GLU A 76 8.89 -10.35 -6.90
N VAL A 77 7.64 -9.99 -6.63
CA VAL A 77 7.21 -8.58 -6.59
C VAL A 77 7.74 -7.93 -5.30
N GLU A 78 8.42 -6.80 -5.46
CA GLU A 78 9.06 -6.09 -4.35
C GLU A 78 8.18 -4.94 -3.84
N LEU A 79 8.02 -4.88 -2.52
CA LEU A 79 7.24 -3.88 -1.82
C LEU A 79 8.15 -2.99 -0.97
N SER A 80 7.94 -1.68 -1.06
CA SER A 80 8.56 -0.69 -0.20
C SER A 80 7.49 -0.07 0.70
N PRO A 81 7.36 -0.47 1.98
CA PRO A 81 6.50 0.22 2.94
C PRO A 81 6.95 1.66 3.11
N LEU A 82 6.05 2.59 2.79
CA LEU A 82 6.21 4.04 2.98
C LEU A 82 5.71 4.46 4.37
N TYR A 83 4.64 3.79 4.84
CA TYR A 83 4.05 4.05 6.14
C TYR A 83 3.65 2.75 6.82
N GLN A 84 3.80 2.70 8.15
CA GLN A 84 3.38 1.58 8.98
C GLN A 84 2.70 2.06 10.25
N PHE A 85 1.69 1.33 10.70
CA PHE A 85 1.03 1.63 11.96
C PHE A 85 1.89 1.17 13.13
N VAL A 86 2.24 2.11 13.99
CA VAL A 86 3.01 1.87 15.21
C VAL A 86 2.07 1.95 16.39
N GLU A 87 1.92 0.83 17.07
CA GLU A 87 1.17 0.77 18.32
C GLU A 87 2.02 1.36 19.46
N ARG A 88 1.48 2.37 20.14
CA ARG A 88 2.13 3.05 21.27
C ARG A 88 1.56 2.61 22.61
N GLY A 89 0.42 1.93 22.61
CA GLY A 89 -0.17 1.34 23.79
C GLY A 89 -1.68 1.17 23.68
N GLU A 90 -2.33 1.09 24.82
CA GLU A 90 -3.77 0.91 24.92
C GLU A 90 -4.33 1.78 26.05
N GLN A 91 -5.43 2.47 25.80
CA GLN A 91 -6.13 3.28 26.81
C GLN A 91 -7.62 2.98 26.75
N ALA A 92 -8.21 2.64 27.90
CA ALA A 92 -9.63 2.31 28.02
C ALA A 92 -10.13 1.26 27.00
N GLY A 93 -9.30 0.25 26.71
CA GLY A 93 -9.62 -0.82 25.75
C GLY A 93 -9.51 -0.42 24.28
N LYS A 94 -8.99 0.78 23.97
CA LYS A 94 -8.72 1.25 22.61
C LYS A 94 -7.22 1.26 22.35
N VAL A 95 -6.82 0.76 21.18
CA VAL A 95 -5.43 0.79 20.74
C VAL A 95 -5.06 2.22 20.40
N ILE A 96 -3.98 2.71 21.03
CA ILE A 96 -3.35 3.98 20.71
C ILE A 96 -2.17 3.70 19.80
N GLY A 97 -2.15 4.38 18.67
CA GLY A 97 -1.10 4.27 17.68
C GLY A 97 -1.41 5.14 16.49
N GLY A 98 -0.39 5.38 15.69
CA GLY A 98 -0.46 6.25 14.52
C GLY A 98 0.17 5.57 13.33
N LEU A 99 -0.21 6.02 12.14
CA LEU A 99 0.50 5.69 10.93
C LEU A 99 1.77 6.56 10.88
N GLU A 100 2.94 5.92 10.88
CA GLU A 100 4.24 6.59 10.91
C GLU A 100 5.01 6.34 9.60
N PRO A 101 5.71 7.35 9.06
CA PRO A 101 6.55 7.16 7.88
C PRO A 101 7.73 6.26 8.21
N THR A 102 8.11 5.39 7.28
CA THR A 102 9.26 4.48 7.43
C THR A 102 10.61 5.14 7.13
N GLY A 103 10.61 6.42 6.71
CA GLY A 103 11.78 7.12 6.19
C GLY A 103 12.12 6.75 4.73
N ARG A 104 11.29 5.95 4.06
CA ARG A 104 11.44 5.66 2.63
C ARG A 104 10.67 6.68 1.81
N SER A 105 11.34 7.21 0.79
CA SER A 105 10.70 8.08 -0.21
C SER A 105 10.14 7.24 -1.37
N LEU A 106 9.16 7.80 -2.07
CA LEU A 106 8.55 7.17 -3.25
C LEU A 106 9.62 7.00 -4.35
N LEU A 107 9.82 5.77 -4.83
CA LEU A 107 10.82 5.48 -5.86
C LEU A 107 10.28 5.64 -7.29
N ARG A 108 8.98 5.39 -7.50
CA ARG A 108 8.29 5.48 -8.80
C ARG A 108 7.48 6.75 -8.91
N ASP A 109 8.14 7.90 -8.81
CA ASP A 109 7.50 9.21 -8.91
C ASP A 109 7.15 9.65 -10.35
N HIS A 110 7.41 8.82 -11.37
CA HIS A 110 7.13 9.20 -12.76
C HIS A 110 5.66 9.60 -13.01
N LYS A 111 4.68 8.80 -12.54
CA LYS A 111 3.25 9.14 -12.65
C LYS A 111 2.90 10.36 -11.81
N TRP A 112 3.50 10.47 -10.64
CA TRP A 112 3.34 11.61 -9.74
C TRP A 112 3.75 12.92 -10.43
N ARG A 113 4.94 12.94 -11.04
CA ARG A 113 5.45 14.06 -11.83
C ARG A 113 4.58 14.34 -13.06
N MET A 114 4.15 13.30 -13.77
CA MET A 114 3.28 13.44 -14.95
C MET A 114 1.89 13.99 -14.60
N ALA A 115 1.41 13.78 -13.38
CA ALA A 115 0.18 14.37 -12.86
C ALA A 115 0.34 15.87 -12.50
N GLY A 116 1.52 16.47 -12.71
CA GLY A 116 1.80 17.86 -12.38
C GLY A 116 2.01 18.10 -10.88
N MET A 117 2.03 17.04 -10.07
CA MET A 117 2.46 17.12 -8.69
C MET A 117 3.99 17.17 -8.70
N GLY A 118 4.57 18.24 -8.14
CA GLY A 118 6.02 18.49 -8.16
C GLY A 118 6.84 17.39 -7.45
N THR A 119 8.11 17.66 -7.17
CA THR A 119 8.93 16.74 -6.38
C THR A 119 8.29 16.50 -5.01
N LEU A 120 8.17 15.23 -4.62
CA LEU A 120 7.69 14.87 -3.29
C LEU A 120 8.60 15.50 -2.23
N PRO A 121 8.03 16.00 -1.12
CA PRO A 121 8.84 16.41 0.01
C PRO A 121 9.67 15.22 0.51
N ASP A 122 10.96 15.42 0.78
CA ASP A 122 11.78 14.40 1.41
C ASP A 122 11.11 13.93 2.72
N SER A 123 11.18 12.64 3.02
CA SER A 123 10.51 12.00 4.17
C SER A 123 10.82 12.66 5.52
N ASP A 124 11.89 13.47 5.59
CA ASP A 124 12.30 14.23 6.78
C ASP A 124 11.41 15.46 7.06
N SER A 125 10.57 15.87 6.09
CA SER A 125 9.70 17.05 6.22
C SER A 125 8.28 16.75 6.72
N VAL A 126 7.89 15.47 6.81
CA VAL A 126 6.58 15.02 7.32
C VAL A 126 6.65 14.72 8.83
N GLN A 127 7.22 15.64 9.60
CA GLN A 127 7.11 15.67 11.06
C GLN A 127 6.10 16.75 11.44
N GLY A 128 4.81 16.46 11.26
CA GLY A 128 3.74 17.35 11.72
C GLY A 128 2.42 17.06 11.05
N GLY A 129 1.53 16.36 11.74
CA GLY A 129 0.12 16.23 11.34
C GLY A 129 -0.40 14.81 11.27
N ALA A 130 -0.25 14.02 12.34
CA ALA A 130 -0.98 12.75 12.50
C ALA A 130 -1.86 12.76 13.76
N ASP A 131 -2.31 13.95 14.21
CA ASP A 131 -3.10 14.10 15.45
C ASP A 131 -4.60 14.33 15.21
N GLU A 132 -5.12 14.15 13.99
CA GLU A 132 -6.55 14.45 13.73
C GLU A 132 -7.19 13.56 12.65
N THR A 133 -7.19 12.24 12.87
CA THR A 133 -8.13 11.34 12.18
C THR A 133 -9.01 10.58 13.18
N ASP A 134 -9.57 11.34 14.13
CA ASP A 134 -10.78 10.91 14.83
C ASP A 134 -11.96 11.02 13.84
N GLY A 135 -12.48 9.88 13.36
CA GLY A 135 -13.87 9.82 12.93
C GLY A 135 -14.20 9.33 11.52
N ILE A 136 -13.26 8.89 10.67
CA ILE A 136 -13.66 8.28 9.38
C ILE A 136 -13.97 6.79 9.58
N CYS A 137 -15.15 6.56 10.14
CA CYS A 137 -15.78 5.25 10.24
C CYS A 137 -16.25 4.81 8.84
N TYR A 138 -15.38 4.19 8.04
CA TYR A 138 -15.81 3.47 6.84
C TYR A 138 -16.64 2.25 7.27
N ARG A 139 -17.96 2.43 7.25
CA ARG A 139 -18.96 1.37 7.42
C ARG A 139 -18.77 0.32 6.35
#